data_AF-A0A834FYX7-F1
#
_entry.id   AF-A0A834FYX7-F1
#
_cell.length_a   1.000
_cell.length_b   1.000
_cell.length_c   1.000
_cell.angle_alpha   90.00
_cell.angle_beta   90.00
_cell.angle_gamma   90.00
#
_symmetry.space_group_name_H-M   'P 1'
#
loop_
_entity.id
_entity.type
_entity.pdbx_description
1 polymer ?
#
loop_
_entity_poly.entity_id
_entity_poly.type
_entity_poly.pdbx_seq_one_letter_code
_entity_poly.pdbx_strand_id
1 'polypeptide(L)'
;MSTQLQYFKEYKARLASTIGQEGADNLTTNAVFFVNCAVNDFVNTFYGPGRITLPAGTTIGQYEDFVLQQLLQFIQVQAALRTQQNSAANIGLKLAYFDTYTPMVNIRRNPAAFGIDVTNRGCCGTGLLEQGPLCNSLSALCANRSEYEFFDSVHPTQTTASIILNANVAAINSITS
;
A
#
# COMPACT_ATOMS: atom_id res chain seq x y z
N MET A 1 -16.88 -4.54 3.01
CA MET A 1 -16.23 -5.74 2.41
C MET A 1 -17.19 -6.77 1.82
N SER A 2 -18.48 -6.81 2.17
CA SER A 2 -19.44 -7.81 1.65
C SER A 2 -19.53 -7.83 0.11
N THR A 3 -19.54 -6.66 -0.52
CA THR A 3 -19.54 -6.52 -1.98
C THR A 3 -18.28 -7.09 -2.64
N GLN A 4 -17.10 -6.90 -2.03
CA GLN A 4 -15.85 -7.42 -2.60
C GLN A 4 -15.77 -8.94 -2.53
N LEU A 5 -16.23 -9.54 -1.42
CA LEU A 5 -16.37 -10.99 -1.32
C LEU A 5 -17.40 -11.54 -2.31
N GLN A 6 -18.48 -10.78 -2.57
CA GLN A 6 -19.47 -11.13 -3.58
C GLN A 6 -18.87 -11.09 -4.99
N TYR A 7 -18.11 -10.05 -5.33
CA TYR A 7 -17.40 -9.98 -6.61
C TYR A 7 -16.36 -11.10 -6.77
N PHE A 8 -15.67 -11.49 -5.69
CA PHE A 8 -14.77 -12.63 -5.72
C PHE A 8 -15.51 -13.95 -6.03
N LYS A 9 -16.69 -14.17 -5.42
CA LYS A 9 -17.53 -15.34 -5.73
C LYS A 9 -17.99 -15.35 -7.19
N GLU A 10 -18.41 -14.20 -7.71
CA GLU A 10 -18.80 -14.04 -9.11
C GLU A 10 -17.63 -14.30 -10.07
N TYR A 11 -16.45 -13.79 -9.75
CA TYR A 11 -15.23 -14.06 -10.50
C TYR A 11 -14.90 -15.56 -10.49
N LYS A 12 -14.93 -16.21 -9.33
CA LYS A 12 -14.66 -17.65 -9.21
C LYS A 12 -15.64 -18.48 -10.03
N ALA A 13 -16.92 -18.09 -10.07
CA ALA A 13 -17.92 -18.75 -10.92
C ALA A 13 -17.63 -18.60 -12.43
N ARG A 14 -17.20 -17.41 -12.89
CA ARG A 14 -16.79 -17.17 -14.28
C ARG A 14 -15.49 -17.91 -14.64
N LEU A 15 -14.58 -18.02 -13.68
CA LEU A 15 -13.36 -18.78 -13.85
C LEU A 15 -13.68 -20.28 -14.00
N ALA A 16 -14.57 -20.81 -13.15
CA ALA A 16 -15.02 -22.19 -13.22
C ALA A 16 -15.73 -22.54 -14.54
N SER A 17 -16.48 -21.60 -15.14
CA SER A 17 -17.08 -21.82 -16.45
C SER A 17 -16.05 -21.88 -17.59
N THR A 18 -14.81 -21.42 -17.35
CA THR A 18 -13.74 -21.38 -18.36
C THR A 18 -12.76 -22.54 -18.20
N ILE A 19 -12.33 -22.86 -16.97
CA ILE A 19 -11.26 -23.84 -16.69
C ILE A 19 -11.73 -25.04 -15.84
N GLY A 20 -13.05 -25.17 -15.63
CA GLY A 20 -13.63 -26.18 -14.75
C GLY A 20 -13.51 -25.81 -13.27
N GLN A 21 -14.32 -26.44 -12.42
CA GLN A 21 -14.34 -26.17 -10.98
C GLN A 21 -13.00 -26.48 -10.30
N GLU A 22 -12.42 -27.64 -10.61
CA GLU A 22 -11.13 -28.05 -10.06
C GLU A 22 -10.01 -27.08 -10.45
N GLY A 23 -10.00 -26.63 -11.71
CA GLY A 23 -9.04 -25.61 -12.18
C GLY A 23 -9.22 -24.27 -11.47
N ALA A 24 -10.46 -23.82 -11.28
CA ALA A 24 -10.75 -22.57 -10.58
C ALA A 24 -10.42 -22.62 -9.09
N ASP A 25 -10.72 -23.73 -8.43
CA ASP A 25 -10.36 -23.98 -7.02
C ASP A 25 -8.84 -24.03 -6.84
N ASN A 26 -8.13 -24.74 -7.71
CA ASN A 26 -6.67 -24.84 -7.68
C ASN A 26 -6.02 -23.46 -7.91
N LEU A 27 -6.49 -22.70 -8.91
CA LEU A 27 -5.96 -21.37 -9.19
C LEU A 27 -6.21 -20.38 -8.04
N THR A 28 -7.42 -20.37 -7.49
CA THR A 28 -7.78 -19.43 -6.43
C THR A 28 -7.16 -19.78 -5.09
N THR A 29 -6.98 -21.07 -4.78
CA THR A 29 -6.35 -21.53 -3.53
C THR A 29 -4.84 -21.27 -3.49
N ASN A 30 -4.19 -21.30 -4.66
CA ASN A 30 -2.76 -21.04 -4.79
C ASN A 30 -2.43 -19.58 -5.14
N ALA A 31 -3.44 -18.71 -5.27
CA ALA A 31 -3.24 -17.30 -5.56
C ALA A 31 -3.02 -16.47 -4.28
N VAL A 32 -2.10 -15.51 -4.37
CA VAL A 32 -1.88 -14.49 -3.33
C VAL A 32 -2.71 -13.26 -3.66
N PHE A 33 -3.60 -12.87 -2.74
CA PHE A 33 -4.43 -11.67 -2.87
C PHE A 33 -3.90 -10.56 -1.96
N PHE A 34 -3.50 -9.46 -2.58
CA PHE A 34 -2.92 -8.30 -1.90
C PHE A 34 -3.87 -7.10 -2.03
N VAL A 35 -4.35 -6.59 -0.90
CA VAL A 35 -5.15 -5.36 -0.84
C VAL A 35 -4.26 -4.25 -0.33
N ASN A 36 -3.83 -3.37 -1.23
CA ASN A 36 -3.06 -2.18 -0.92
C ASN A 36 -3.99 -0.98 -0.77
N CYS A 37 -3.94 -0.29 0.38
CA CYS A 37 -4.77 0.89 0.62
C CYS A 37 -3.87 2.13 0.70
N ALA A 38 -4.15 3.12 -0.15
CA ALA A 38 -3.81 4.53 0.05
C ALA A 38 -2.32 4.92 0.10
N VAL A 39 -1.50 4.26 -0.72
CA VAL A 39 -0.08 4.64 -0.97
C VAL A 39 0.06 6.04 -1.57
N ASN A 40 -0.98 6.54 -2.24
CA ASN A 40 -0.98 7.76 -3.03
C ASN A 40 -1.68 8.95 -2.32
N ASP A 41 -2.26 8.75 -1.14
CA ASP A 41 -3.05 9.77 -0.43
C ASP A 41 -2.18 10.95 0.02
N PHE A 42 -0.96 10.70 0.52
CA PHE A 42 -0.05 11.79 0.89
C PHE A 42 0.28 12.71 -0.27
N VAL A 43 0.50 12.14 -1.44
CA VAL A 43 1.00 12.89 -2.59
C VAL A 43 -0.14 13.52 -3.37
N ASN A 44 -1.24 12.79 -3.58
CA ASN A 44 -2.40 13.34 -4.29
C ASN A 44 -3.18 14.35 -3.43
N THR A 45 -3.21 14.15 -2.11
CA THR A 45 -4.04 14.94 -1.21
C THR A 45 -3.25 15.91 -0.34
N PHE A 46 -2.14 15.53 0.29
CA PHE A 46 -1.43 16.50 1.15
C PHE A 46 -0.46 17.38 0.37
N TYR A 47 0.34 16.79 -0.54
CA TYR A 47 1.33 17.52 -1.34
C TYR A 47 0.81 17.93 -2.72
N GLY A 48 -0.34 17.41 -3.13
CA GLY A 48 -0.92 17.61 -4.45
C GLY A 48 -2.17 18.49 -4.45
N PRO A 49 -2.93 18.51 -5.57
CA PRO A 49 -4.10 19.37 -5.74
C PRO A 49 -5.20 19.15 -4.69
N GLY A 50 -5.27 17.95 -4.10
CA GLY A 50 -6.22 17.66 -3.03
C GLY A 50 -5.97 18.46 -1.74
N ARG A 51 -4.84 19.15 -1.59
CA ARG A 51 -4.54 19.95 -0.38
C ARG A 51 -5.55 21.07 -0.18
N ILE A 52 -6.14 21.55 -1.29
CA ILE A 52 -7.21 22.56 -1.30
C ILE A 52 -8.45 22.08 -0.54
N THR A 53 -8.65 20.76 -0.44
CA THR A 53 -9.76 20.16 0.30
C THR A 53 -9.48 19.96 1.79
N LEU A 54 -8.23 20.16 2.23
CA LEU A 54 -7.85 20.08 3.64
C LEU A 54 -8.04 21.44 4.33
N PRO A 55 -8.40 21.45 5.62
CA PRO A 55 -8.44 22.69 6.41
C PRO A 55 -7.12 23.46 6.32
N ALA A 56 -7.20 24.78 6.19
CA ALA A 56 -6.03 25.65 6.12
C ALA A 56 -5.17 25.47 7.38
N GLY A 57 -3.85 25.30 7.19
CA GLY A 57 -2.91 25.06 8.29
C GLY A 57 -2.81 23.61 8.76
N THR A 58 -3.50 22.65 8.10
CA THR A 58 -3.31 21.22 8.38
C THR A 58 -1.84 20.85 8.22
N THR A 59 -1.24 20.36 9.31
CA THR A 59 0.14 19.89 9.32
C THR A 59 0.24 18.48 8.78
N ILE A 60 1.45 18.07 8.39
CA ILE A 60 1.71 16.69 7.96
C ILE A 60 1.28 15.71 9.06
N GLY A 61 1.61 15.98 10.33
CA GLY A 61 1.23 15.14 11.45
C GLY A 61 -0.29 15.05 11.66
N GLN A 62 -1.03 16.13 11.45
CA GLN A 62 -2.49 16.11 11.54
C GLN A 62 -3.14 15.32 10.40
N TYR A 63 -2.58 15.41 9.19
CA TYR A 63 -3.05 14.61 8.06
C TYR A 63 -2.65 13.14 8.21
N GLU A 64 -1.47 12.86 8.76
CA GLU A 64 -1.06 11.52 9.20
C GLU A 64 -2.05 10.95 10.19
N ASP A 65 -2.36 11.66 11.27
CA ASP A 65 -3.34 11.22 12.26
C ASP A 65 -4.72 11.02 11.64
N PHE A 66 -5.13 11.85 10.68
CA PHE A 66 -6.38 11.68 9.94
C PHE A 66 -6.39 10.42 9.07
N VAL A 67 -5.36 10.21 8.24
CA VAL A 67 -5.26 9.01 7.38
C VAL A 67 -5.11 7.76 8.25
N LEU A 68 -4.28 7.81 9.29
CA LEU A 68 -4.15 6.77 10.29
C LEU A 68 -5.47 6.54 11.01
N GLN A 69 -6.28 7.55 11.31
CA GLN A 69 -7.58 7.37 11.95
C GLN A 69 -8.62 6.78 10.99
N GLN A 70 -8.61 7.16 9.71
CA GLN A 70 -9.45 6.55 8.67
C GLN A 70 -9.05 5.10 8.41
N LEU A 71 -7.75 4.84 8.35
CA LEU A 71 -7.19 3.50 8.26
C LEU A 71 -7.44 2.71 9.54
N LEU A 72 -7.36 3.33 10.73
CA LEU A 72 -7.67 2.69 12.02
C LEU A 72 -9.17 2.43 12.17
N GLN A 73 -10.05 3.25 11.60
CA GLN A 73 -11.46 2.92 11.42
C GLN A 73 -11.64 1.75 10.45
N PHE A 74 -10.79 1.67 9.41
CA PHE A 74 -10.71 0.51 8.53
C PHE A 74 -10.05 -0.72 9.21
N ILE A 75 -9.23 -0.55 10.26
CA ILE A 75 -8.48 -1.56 11.04
C ILE A 75 -9.15 -1.89 12.38
N GLN A 76 -10.18 -1.18 12.85
CA GLN A 76 -11.12 -1.74 13.84
C GLN A 76 -11.79 -3.01 13.27
N VAL A 77 -11.61 -3.25 11.97
CA VAL A 77 -11.72 -4.53 11.26
C VAL A 77 -10.51 -5.44 11.48
N GLN A 78 -9.62 -5.36 12.46
CA GLN A 78 -8.63 -6.44 12.72
C GLN A 78 -9.37 -7.64 13.30
N ALA A 79 -10.32 -7.38 14.20
CA ALA A 79 -11.28 -8.37 14.66
C ALA A 79 -12.19 -8.86 13.50
N ALA A 80 -12.69 -7.95 12.67
CA ALA A 80 -13.52 -8.35 11.52
C ALA A 80 -12.70 -8.93 10.35
N LEU A 81 -11.39 -8.68 10.25
CA LEU A 81 -10.46 -9.26 9.28
C LEU A 81 -10.11 -10.67 9.73
N ARG A 82 -9.98 -10.94 11.04
CA ARG A 82 -9.92 -12.32 11.55
C ARG A 82 -11.20 -13.09 11.24
N THR A 83 -12.37 -12.48 11.46
CA THR A 83 -13.66 -13.08 11.07
C THR A 83 -13.80 -13.27 9.55
N GLN A 84 -13.28 -12.33 8.76
CA GLN A 84 -13.25 -12.40 7.30
C GLN A 84 -12.19 -13.38 6.80
N GLN A 85 -11.03 -13.51 7.45
CA GLN A 85 -9.97 -14.49 7.17
C GLN A 85 -10.50 -15.89 7.36
N ASN A 86 -11.24 -16.14 8.45
CA ASN A 86 -11.91 -17.42 8.67
C ASN A 86 -12.97 -17.69 7.59
N SER A 87 -13.75 -16.68 7.20
CA SER A 87 -14.77 -16.79 6.14
C SER A 87 -14.18 -16.96 4.75
N ALA A 88 -13.01 -16.35 4.50
CA ALA A 88 -12.24 -16.41 3.27
C ALA A 88 -11.49 -17.75 3.15
N ALA A 89 -10.91 -18.24 4.24
CA ALA A 89 -10.28 -19.56 4.32
C ALA A 89 -11.27 -20.68 3.94
N ASN A 90 -12.54 -20.55 4.35
CA ASN A 90 -13.61 -21.50 3.99
C ASN A 90 -13.91 -21.58 2.48
N ILE A 91 -13.44 -20.62 1.67
CA ILE A 91 -13.57 -20.64 0.20
C ILE A 91 -12.22 -20.74 -0.51
N GLY A 92 -11.16 -21.09 0.23
CA GLY A 92 -9.79 -21.25 -0.28
C GLY A 92 -9.01 -19.93 -0.38
N LEU A 93 -9.54 -18.80 0.10
CA LEU A 93 -8.90 -17.50 0.02
C LEU A 93 -7.99 -17.25 1.24
N LYS A 94 -6.68 -17.14 1.02
CA LYS A 94 -5.71 -16.67 2.03
C LYS A 94 -5.65 -15.14 1.99
N LEU A 95 -5.89 -14.50 3.14
CA LEU A 95 -5.91 -13.03 3.26
C LEU A 95 -4.92 -12.57 4.33
N ALA A 96 -4.03 -11.65 3.97
CA ALA A 96 -3.17 -10.94 4.92
C ALA A 96 -3.37 -9.43 4.81
N TYR A 97 -3.22 -8.77 5.94
CA TYR A 97 -3.10 -7.31 6.00
C TYR A 97 -1.63 -6.94 5.90
N PHE A 98 -1.33 -5.99 5.03
CA PHE A 98 0.01 -5.50 4.80
C PHE A 98 0.08 -4.03 5.23
N ASP A 99 0.78 -3.78 6.34
CA ASP A 99 0.92 -2.47 6.94
C ASP A 99 2.00 -1.65 6.24
N THR A 100 1.58 -0.73 5.37
CA THR A 100 2.48 0.23 4.73
C THR A 100 2.66 1.50 5.56
N TYR A 101 1.76 1.82 6.48
CA TYR A 101 1.71 3.14 7.11
C TYR A 101 2.67 3.27 8.27
N THR A 102 2.68 2.29 9.16
CA THR A 102 3.59 2.28 10.31
C THR A 102 5.06 2.45 9.89
N PRO A 103 5.61 1.68 8.92
CA PRO A 103 6.98 1.89 8.47
C PRO A 103 7.22 3.27 7.85
N MET A 104 6.30 3.79 7.03
CA MET A 104 6.43 5.12 6.40
C MET A 104 6.41 6.25 7.45
N VAL A 105 5.52 6.18 8.44
CA VAL A 105 5.46 7.15 9.54
C VAL A 105 6.73 7.09 10.40
N ASN A 106 7.26 5.89 10.65
CA ASN A 106 8.51 5.74 11.40
C ASN A 106 9.70 6.32 10.65
N ILE A 107 9.77 6.11 9.33
CA ILE A 107 10.77 6.77 8.46
C ILE A 107 10.65 8.28 8.60
N ARG A 108 9.46 8.87 8.46
CA ARG A 108 9.32 10.33 8.54
C ARG A 108 9.64 10.90 9.91
N ARG A 109 9.31 10.19 11.00
CA ARG A 109 9.59 10.62 12.37
C ARG A 109 11.07 10.58 12.72
N ASN A 110 11.81 9.61 12.18
CA ASN A 110 13.23 9.44 12.44
C ASN A 110 13.97 8.89 11.21
N PRO A 111 14.13 9.69 10.14
CA PRO A 111 14.61 9.19 8.85
C PRO A 111 16.06 8.70 8.92
N ALA A 112 16.88 9.35 9.75
CA ALA A 112 18.27 8.96 9.99
C ALA A 112 18.40 7.53 10.56
N ALA A 113 17.43 7.05 11.35
CA ALA A 113 17.45 5.67 11.86
C ALA A 113 17.29 4.61 10.75
N PHE A 114 16.80 5.02 9.57
CA PHE A 114 16.58 4.16 8.42
C PHE A 114 17.58 4.44 7.28
N GLY A 115 18.57 5.33 7.50
CA GLY A 115 19.50 5.76 6.45
C GLY A 115 18.83 6.56 5.33
N ILE A 116 17.73 7.26 5.66
CA ILE A 116 16.98 8.12 4.75
C ILE A 116 17.22 9.58 5.19
N ASP A 117 17.42 10.46 4.21
CA ASP A 117 17.66 11.90 4.42
C ASP A 117 16.52 12.75 3.85
N VAL A 118 15.84 12.28 2.79
CA VAL A 118 14.82 13.06 2.07
C VAL A 118 13.48 12.33 2.07
N THR A 119 12.48 12.92 2.74
CA THR A 119 11.14 12.33 2.97
C THR A 119 9.98 13.14 2.37
N ASN A 120 10.28 14.30 1.77
CA ASN A 120 9.29 15.29 1.33
C ASN A 120 9.24 15.50 -0.19
N ARG A 121 10.04 14.76 -0.96
CA ARG A 121 10.05 14.76 -2.42
C ARG A 121 10.66 13.48 -2.98
N GLY A 122 10.30 13.16 -4.21
CA GLY A 122 10.92 12.11 -4.99
C GLY A 122 12.36 12.44 -5.44
N CYS A 123 13.10 11.40 -5.80
CA CYS A 123 14.41 11.50 -6.42
C CYS A 123 14.34 11.98 -7.89
N CYS A 124 13.23 11.74 -8.58
CA CYS A 124 13.06 12.02 -10.00
C CYS A 124 12.49 13.41 -10.30
N GLY A 125 13.10 14.12 -11.24
CA GLY A 125 12.67 15.46 -11.65
C GLY A 125 12.75 16.47 -10.50
N THR A 126 11.68 17.24 -10.31
CA THR A 126 11.53 18.07 -9.10
C THR A 126 11.17 17.23 -7.87
N GLY A 127 10.65 16.03 -8.08
CA GLY A 127 10.21 15.11 -7.04
C GLY A 127 8.83 15.45 -6.46
N LEU A 128 8.13 16.43 -7.05
CA LEU A 128 6.85 16.93 -6.53
C LEU A 128 5.65 16.48 -7.36
N LEU A 129 5.84 16.30 -8.67
CA LEU A 129 4.75 15.96 -9.60
C LEU A 129 5.11 14.82 -10.53
N GLU A 130 6.41 14.63 -10.78
CA GLU A 130 6.89 13.66 -11.76
C GLU A 130 6.60 12.25 -11.28
N GLN A 131 5.73 11.56 -12.00
CA GLN A 131 5.44 10.14 -11.89
C GLN A 131 5.15 9.57 -13.28
N GLY A 132 5.44 8.28 -13.48
CA GLY A 132 5.17 7.61 -14.76
C GLY A 132 5.79 8.37 -15.94
N PRO A 133 5.02 8.79 -16.97
CA PRO A 133 5.55 9.49 -18.15
C PRO A 133 6.31 10.79 -17.84
N LEU A 134 6.02 11.46 -16.72
CA LEU A 134 6.67 12.70 -16.30
C LEU A 134 8.04 12.45 -15.64
N CYS A 135 8.28 11.24 -15.14
CA CYS A 135 9.57 10.78 -14.69
C CYS A 135 10.19 9.90 -15.79
N ASN A 136 10.96 10.51 -16.70
CA ASN A 136 11.50 9.83 -17.89
C ASN A 136 13.01 10.10 -18.06
N SER A 137 13.59 9.63 -19.17
CA SER A 137 15.02 9.74 -19.46
C SER A 137 15.56 11.18 -19.54
N LEU A 138 14.68 12.18 -19.67
CA LEU A 138 15.06 13.60 -19.67
C LEU A 138 14.97 14.23 -18.28
N SER A 139 14.33 13.54 -17.32
CA SER A 139 14.21 14.02 -15.95
C SER A 139 15.55 13.85 -15.24
N ALA A 140 15.99 14.90 -14.53
CA ALA A 140 17.14 14.78 -13.64
C ALA A 140 16.85 13.75 -12.55
N LEU A 141 17.87 13.00 -12.14
CA LEU A 141 17.79 12.06 -11.02
C LEU A 141 18.73 12.52 -9.90
N CYS A 142 18.32 12.28 -8.65
CA CYS A 142 19.18 12.46 -7.49
C CYS A 142 20.43 11.54 -7.57
N ALA A 143 21.51 11.94 -6.88
CA ALA A 143 22.77 11.19 -6.90
C ALA A 143 22.68 9.85 -6.15
N ASN A 144 22.02 9.84 -5.00
CA ASN A 144 21.84 8.63 -4.18
C ASN A 144 20.36 8.40 -3.87
N ARG A 145 19.75 7.42 -4.57
CA ARG A 145 18.36 7.02 -4.35
C ARG A 145 18.12 6.37 -3.00
N SER A 146 19.15 5.81 -2.37
CA SER A 146 18.97 5.08 -1.11
C SER A 146 18.69 6.00 0.09
N GLU A 147 19.04 7.28 -0.03
CA GLU A 147 18.77 8.33 0.96
C GLU A 147 17.37 8.95 0.81
N TYR A 148 16.59 8.53 -0.19
CA TYR A 148 15.25 9.07 -0.46
C TYR A 148 14.17 8.09 -0.04
N GLU A 149 13.10 8.62 0.55
CA GLU A 149 11.90 7.83 0.85
C GLU A 149 11.18 7.42 -0.46
N PHE A 150 11.07 8.36 -1.41
CA PHE A 150 10.36 8.18 -2.68
C PHE A 150 11.29 8.27 -3.90
N PHE A 151 11.07 7.39 -4.88
CA PHE A 151 11.77 7.42 -6.16
C PHE A 151 11.22 8.53 -7.07
N ASP A 152 9.91 8.57 -7.24
CA ASP A 152 9.19 9.62 -7.96
C ASP A 152 8.24 10.34 -7.01
N SER A 153 7.25 11.11 -7.48
CA SER A 153 6.36 11.82 -6.57
C SER A 153 5.55 10.89 -5.65
N VAL A 154 5.29 9.62 -6.02
CA VAL A 154 4.38 8.71 -5.29
C VAL A 154 4.97 7.35 -4.94
N HIS A 155 5.94 6.84 -5.69
CA HIS A 155 6.44 5.49 -5.55
C HIS A 155 7.65 5.45 -4.61
N PRO A 156 7.72 4.50 -3.66
CA PRO A 156 8.84 4.38 -2.74
C PRO A 156 10.15 4.00 -3.46
N THR A 157 11.29 4.36 -2.88
CA THR A 157 12.58 3.81 -3.33
C THR A 157 12.72 2.34 -2.94
N GLN A 158 13.75 1.68 -3.48
CA GLN A 158 14.08 0.30 -3.09
C GLN A 158 14.37 0.17 -1.59
N THR A 159 15.02 1.17 -0.97
CA THR A 159 15.28 1.21 0.48
C THR A 159 13.96 1.18 1.24
N THR A 160 13.07 2.12 0.94
CA THR A 160 11.76 2.23 1.58
C THR A 160 10.91 0.99 1.36
N ALA A 161 10.85 0.48 0.13
CA ALA A 161 10.12 -0.76 -0.18
C ALA A 161 10.65 -1.95 0.64
N SER A 162 11.96 -2.05 0.84
CA SER A 162 12.58 -3.12 1.65
C SER A 162 12.20 -2.99 3.14
N ILE A 163 12.18 -1.77 3.68
CA ILE A 163 11.74 -1.52 5.06
C ILE A 163 10.29 -1.95 5.25
N ILE A 164 9.41 -1.58 4.32
CA ILE A 164 7.99 -1.96 4.35
C ILE A 164 7.83 -3.48 4.27
N LEU A 165 8.54 -4.16 3.36
CA LEU A 165 8.49 -5.61 3.22
C LEU A 165 8.95 -6.32 4.51
N ASN A 166 10.07 -5.86 5.10
CA ASN A 166 10.61 -6.42 6.33
C ASN A 166 9.64 -6.28 7.50
N ALA A 167 8.92 -5.15 7.60
CA ALA A 167 7.88 -4.95 8.60
C ALA A 167 6.69 -5.91 8.45
N ASN A 168 6.50 -6.50 7.27
CA ASN A 168 5.35 -7.34 6.93
C ASN A 168 5.70 -8.82 6.70
N VAL A 169 6.90 -9.28 7.05
CA VAL A 169 7.32 -10.68 6.85
C VAL A 169 6.33 -11.67 7.48
N ALA A 170 5.80 -11.39 8.67
CA ALA A 170 4.82 -12.27 9.30
C ALA A 170 3.50 -12.38 8.51
N ALA A 171 3.05 -11.26 7.92
CA ALA A 171 1.85 -11.21 7.09
C ALA A 171 2.08 -11.89 5.72
N ILE A 172 3.27 -11.75 5.14
CA ILE A 172 3.65 -12.47 3.90
C ILE A 172 3.73 -13.97 4.18
N ASN A 173 4.36 -14.38 5.27
CA ASN A 173 4.50 -15.79 5.63
C ASN A 173 3.15 -16.45 5.87
N SER A 174 2.18 -15.76 6.46
CA SER A 174 0.85 -16.32 6.74
C SER A 174 0.03 -16.69 5.49
N ILE A 175 0.40 -16.18 4.32
CA ILE A 175 -0.29 -16.46 3.05
C ILE A 175 0.57 -17.25 2.05
N THR A 176 1.87 -17.40 2.31
CA THR A 176 2.81 -18.11 1.42
C THR A 176 3.21 -19.50 1.94
N SER A 177 3.02 -19.79 3.23
CA SER A 177 3.06 -21.15 3.79
C SER A 177 1.75 -21.90 3.54
#